data_AF-A0A7C3D548-F1
#
_entry.id   AF-A0A7C3D548-F1
#
_cell.length_a   1.000
_cell.length_b   1.000
_cell.length_c   1.000
_cell.angle_alpha   90.00
_cell.angle_beta   90.00
_cell.angle_gamma   90.00
#
_symmetry.space_group_name_H-M   'P 1'
#
loop_
_entity.id
_entity.type
_entity.pdbx_description
1 polymer ?
#
loop_
_entity_poly.entity_id
_entity_poly.type
_entity_poly.pdbx_seq_one_letter_code
_entity_poly.pdbx_strand_id
1 'polypeptide(L)'
;MAGEKIPASVRRLFWEYGDREIRWPEDASLIIRKVLQDGTWDDLRWLRGKIGDEGIRRWLLRHEGGGLDRRRLSFWHAVLDLPEDQVNAWMKRLENSPWERRYRE
;
A
#
# COMPACT_ATOMS: atom_id res chain seq x y z
N MET A 1 -13.03 11.08 17.98
CA MET A 1 -12.04 10.18 18.62
C MET A 1 -10.69 10.60 18.07
N ALA A 2 -9.74 11.02 18.91
CA ALA A 2 -8.39 11.35 18.43
C ALA A 2 -7.72 10.07 17.93
N GLY A 3 -7.15 10.08 16.73
CA GLY A 3 -6.43 8.93 16.20
C GLY A 3 -5.19 8.59 17.01
N GLU A 4 -4.83 7.31 17.00
CA GLU A 4 -3.62 6.80 17.63
C GLU A 4 -2.37 7.12 16.80
N LYS A 5 -1.23 7.27 17.47
CA LYS A 5 0.07 7.45 16.81
C LYS A 5 0.52 6.14 16.17
N ILE A 6 1.05 6.24 14.96
CA ILE A 6 1.68 5.11 14.29
C ILE A 6 3.02 4.72 14.96
N PRO A 7 3.42 3.45 14.91
CA PRO A 7 4.70 3.01 15.44
C PRO A 7 5.87 3.65 14.68
N ALA A 8 7.03 3.75 15.33
CA ALA A 8 8.23 4.36 14.76
C ALA A 8 8.68 3.71 13.44
N SER A 9 8.50 2.40 13.29
CA SER A 9 8.84 1.67 12.06
C SER A 9 8.02 2.15 10.86
N VAL A 10 6.73 2.44 11.07
CA VAL A 10 5.84 2.98 10.02
C VAL A 10 6.09 4.47 9.85
N ARG A 11 6.36 5.20 10.94
CA ARG A 11 6.65 6.65 10.90
C ARG A 11 7.84 6.99 10.01
N ARG A 12 8.85 6.13 9.93
CA ARG A 12 10.03 6.33 9.06
C ARG A 12 9.69 6.39 7.57
N LEU A 13 8.58 5.77 7.16
CA LEU A 13 8.10 5.80 5.77
C LEU A 13 7.59 7.21 5.37
N PHE A 14 7.32 8.06 6.36
CA PHE A 14 6.77 9.41 6.20
C PHE A 14 7.81 10.50 6.47
N TRP A 15 9.10 10.22 6.21
CA TRP A 15 10.17 11.21 6.40
C TRP A 15 9.94 12.49 5.58
N GLU A 16 9.33 12.37 4.40
CA GLU A 16 8.97 13.48 3.51
C GLU A 16 7.89 14.42 4.08
N TYR A 17 7.13 13.97 5.08
CA TYR A 17 6.06 14.75 5.70
C TYR A 17 6.52 15.63 6.87
N GLY A 18 7.84 15.65 7.16
CA GLY A 18 8.41 16.47 8.22
C GLY A 18 7.72 16.22 9.57
N ASP A 19 7.28 17.30 10.24
CA ASP A 19 6.59 17.26 11.53
C ASP A 19 5.09 16.99 11.46
N ARG A 20 4.54 16.72 10.27
CA ARG A 20 3.10 16.40 10.16
C ARG A 20 2.80 15.17 11.02
N GLU A 21 1.79 15.31 11.86
CA GLU A 21 1.30 14.21 12.67
C GLU A 21 0.45 13.28 11.80
N ILE A 22 0.96 12.08 11.56
CA ILE A 22 0.26 11.02 10.87
C ILE A 22 -0.41 10.13 11.90
N ARG A 23 -1.74 10.03 11.83
CA ARG A 23 -2.54 9.31 12.83
C ARG A 23 -3.39 8.23 12.20
N TRP A 24 -3.57 7.14 12.94
CA TRP A 24 -4.51 6.08 12.58
C TRP A 24 -5.82 6.25 13.35
N PRO A 25 -7.01 6.11 12.76
CA PRO A 25 -7.30 5.79 11.36
C PRO A 25 -7.46 7.02 10.45
N GLU A 26 -7.21 8.23 10.94
CA GLU A 26 -7.44 9.50 10.22
C GLU A 26 -6.70 9.55 8.87
N ASP A 27 -5.43 9.10 8.83
CA ASP A 27 -4.61 8.99 7.62
C ASP A 27 -4.51 7.53 7.11
N ALA A 28 -5.49 6.66 7.42
CA ALA A 28 -5.39 5.22 7.13
C ALA A 28 -5.05 4.91 5.67
N SER A 29 -5.69 5.58 4.70
CA SER A 29 -5.41 5.34 3.27
C SER A 29 -3.99 5.72 2.86
N LEU A 30 -3.43 6.78 3.47
CA LEU A 30 -2.04 7.19 3.24
C LEU A 30 -1.07 6.17 3.85
N ILE A 31 -1.37 5.73 5.08
CA ILE A 31 -0.59 4.72 5.80
C ILE A 31 -0.56 3.41 5.02
N ILE A 32 -1.73 2.89 4.64
CA ILE A 32 -1.86 1.63 3.89
C ILE A 32 -1.07 1.72 2.59
N ARG A 33 -1.26 2.79 1.79
CA ARG A 33 -0.54 2.97 0.54
C ARG A 33 0.98 2.91 0.73
N LYS A 34 1.51 3.70 1.65
CA LYS A 34 2.96 3.80 1.87
C LYS A 34 3.56 2.50 2.40
N VAL A 35 2.84 1.81 3.28
CA VAL A 35 3.25 0.51 3.81
C VAL A 35 3.24 -0.57 2.73
N LEU A 36 2.26 -0.57 1.80
CA LEU A 36 2.23 -1.53 0.69
C LEU A 36 3.29 -1.23 -0.39
N GLN A 37 3.71 0.04 -0.52
CA GLN A 37 4.73 0.48 -1.47
C GLN A 37 6.16 0.26 -0.95
N ASP A 38 6.46 0.76 0.25
CA ASP A 38 7.83 0.87 0.76
C ASP A 38 8.00 0.23 2.15
N GLY A 39 6.94 -0.39 2.69
CA GLY A 39 6.96 -1.02 4.01
C GLY A 39 7.81 -2.27 4.04
N THR A 40 8.46 -2.49 5.19
CA THR A 40 9.16 -3.73 5.49
C THR A 40 8.21 -4.78 6.07
N TRP A 41 8.73 -5.98 6.34
CA TRP A 41 7.93 -7.04 6.92
C TRP A 41 7.31 -6.70 8.29
N ASP A 42 8.01 -5.93 9.13
CA ASP A 42 7.47 -5.44 10.40
C ASP A 42 6.32 -4.45 10.21
N ASP A 43 6.44 -3.56 9.21
CA ASP A 43 5.39 -2.57 8.89
C ASP A 43 4.13 -3.27 8.36
N LEU A 44 4.34 -4.30 7.54
CA LEU A 44 3.27 -5.17 7.05
C LEU A 44 2.61 -5.97 8.18
N ARG A 45 3.39 -6.52 9.10
CA ARG A 45 2.86 -7.24 10.27
C ARG A 45 2.00 -6.33 11.12
N TRP A 46 2.43 -5.09 11.37
CA TRP A 46 1.63 -4.10 12.08
C TRP A 46 0.33 -3.79 11.33
N LEU A 47 0.40 -3.54 10.03
CA LEU A 47 -0.78 -3.20 9.23
C LEU A 47 -1.79 -4.35 9.21
N ARG A 48 -1.31 -5.59 9.05
CA ARG A 48 -2.13 -6.80 9.16
C ARG A 48 -2.77 -6.94 10.54
N GLY A 49 -2.06 -6.57 11.61
CA GLY A 49 -2.64 -6.51 12.95
C GLY A 49 -3.78 -5.50 13.11
N LYS A 50 -3.82 -4.44 12.29
CA LYS A 50 -4.85 -3.38 12.35
C LYS A 50 -6.09 -3.68 11.53
N ILE A 51 -5.93 -4.17 10.30
CA ILE A 51 -7.06 -4.37 9.35
C ILE A 51 -7.18 -5.78 8.81
N GLY A 52 -6.20 -6.65 9.06
CA GLY A 52 -6.13 -7.99 8.51
C GLY A 52 -5.84 -8.03 7.00
N ASP A 53 -5.56 -9.22 6.50
CA ASP A 53 -5.32 -9.46 5.07
C ASP A 53 -6.56 -9.13 4.23
N GLU A 54 -7.74 -9.48 4.72
CA GLU A 54 -9.03 -9.12 4.11
C GLU A 54 -9.26 -7.59 4.05
N GLY A 55 -8.82 -6.84 5.06
CA GLY A 55 -8.88 -5.38 5.04
C GLY A 55 -7.95 -4.79 3.98
N ILE A 56 -6.73 -5.32 3.87
CA ILE A 56 -5.76 -4.91 2.85
C ILE A 56 -6.31 -5.24 1.45
N ARG A 57 -6.86 -6.44 1.25
CA ARG A 57 -7.50 -6.88 0.00
C ARG A 57 -8.62 -5.93 -0.42
N ARG A 58 -9.56 -5.62 0.48
CA ARG A 58 -10.64 -4.66 0.19
C ARG A 58 -10.12 -3.27 -0.13
N TRP A 59 -9.06 -2.82 0.55
CA TRP A 59 -8.45 -1.52 0.27
C TRP A 59 -7.83 -1.50 -1.13
N LEU A 60 -7.05 -2.54 -1.49
CA LEU A 60 -6.45 -2.67 -2.81
C LEU A 60 -7.50 -2.71 -3.92
N LEU A 61 -8.59 -3.46 -3.72
CA LEU A 61 -9.71 -3.51 -4.67
C LEU A 61 -10.39 -2.14 -4.84
N ARG A 62 -10.61 -1.42 -3.74
CA ARG A 62 -11.23 -0.08 -3.76
C ARG A 62 -10.34 0.97 -4.41
N HIS A 63 -9.03 0.86 -4.23
CA HIS A 63 -8.05 1.82 -4.71
C HIS A 63 -7.33 1.37 -5.98
N GLU A 64 -7.87 0.36 -6.67
CA GLU A 64 -7.38 -0.14 -7.96
C GLU A 64 -5.87 -0.44 -7.95
N GLY A 65 -5.41 -1.17 -6.93
CA GLY A 65 -4.00 -1.51 -6.76
C GLY A 65 -3.15 -0.42 -6.13
N GLY A 66 -3.74 0.68 -5.64
CA GLY A 66 -3.07 1.66 -4.77
C GLY A 66 -1.91 2.42 -5.40
N GLY A 67 -1.77 2.40 -6.74
CA GLY A 67 -0.61 2.96 -7.44
C GLY A 67 0.68 2.16 -7.22
N LEU A 68 0.56 0.86 -6.95
CA LEU A 68 1.67 -0.08 -6.93
C LEU A 68 2.14 -0.37 -8.37
N ASP A 69 3.43 -0.61 -8.56
CA ASP A 69 3.95 -1.11 -9.83
C ASP A 69 3.62 -2.60 -10.05
N ARG A 70 3.90 -3.09 -11.25
CA ARG A 70 3.60 -4.47 -11.66
C ARG A 70 4.19 -5.53 -10.72
N ARG A 71 5.44 -5.37 -10.28
CA ARG A 71 6.10 -6.35 -9.39
C ARG A 71 5.42 -6.40 -8.03
N ARG A 72 5.09 -5.23 -7.48
CA ARG A 72 4.35 -5.12 -6.21
C ARG A 72 2.93 -5.68 -6.34
N LEU A 73 2.23 -5.42 -7.45
CA LEU A 73 0.91 -6.00 -7.71
C LEU A 73 0.96 -7.53 -7.81
N SER A 74 1.93 -8.12 -8.52
CA SER A 74 2.12 -9.57 -8.57
C SER A 74 2.39 -10.16 -7.18
N PHE A 75 3.22 -9.49 -6.37
CA PHE A 75 3.48 -9.91 -5.00
C PHE A 75 2.19 -9.92 -4.17
N TRP A 76 1.44 -8.82 -4.18
CA TRP A 76 0.20 -8.72 -3.41
C TRP A 76 -0.91 -9.64 -3.92
N HIS A 77 -0.94 -9.92 -5.22
CA HIS A 77 -1.82 -10.93 -5.80
C HIS A 77 -1.57 -12.31 -5.18
N ALA A 78 -0.31 -12.75 -5.15
CA ALA A 78 0.06 -14.04 -4.58
C ALA A 78 -0.15 -14.09 -3.05
N VAL A 79 0.06 -12.97 -2.36
CA VAL A 79 -0.01 -12.90 -0.89
C VAL A 79 -1.45 -12.79 -0.36
N LEU A 80 -2.35 -12.14 -1.10
CA LEU A 80 -3.72 -11.84 -0.64
C LEU A 80 -4.81 -12.52 -1.49
N ASP A 81 -4.42 -13.40 -2.42
CA ASP A 81 -5.34 -14.07 -3.35
C ASP A 81 -6.28 -13.05 -4.03
N LEU A 82 -5.66 -12.03 -4.63
CA LEU A 82 -6.41 -10.98 -5.33
C LEU A 82 -6.99 -11.55 -6.62
N PRO A 83 -8.22 -11.20 -7.00
CA PRO A 83 -8.81 -11.68 -8.25
C PRO A 83 -7.95 -11.30 -9.46
N GLU A 84 -7.55 -12.31 -10.23
CA GLU A 84 -6.63 -12.18 -11.37
C GLU A 84 -7.14 -11.15 -12.39
N ASP A 85 -8.45 -11.14 -12.68
CA ASP A 85 -9.07 -10.19 -13.61
C ASP A 85 -8.83 -8.73 -13.22
N GLN A 86 -8.95 -8.42 -11.92
CA GLN A 86 -8.74 -7.05 -11.42
C GLN A 86 -7.27 -6.66 -11.47
N VAL A 87 -6.38 -7.57 -11.08
CA VAL A 87 -4.93 -7.33 -11.10
C VAL A 87 -4.45 -7.13 -12.53
N ASN A 88 -4.92 -7.95 -13.46
CA ASN A 88 -4.62 -7.80 -14.89
C ASN A 88 -5.14 -6.48 -15.46
N ALA A 89 -6.34 -6.04 -15.05
CA ALA A 89 -6.86 -4.73 -15.44
C ALA A 89 -5.97 -3.59 -14.93
N TRP A 90 -5.47 -3.66 -13.70
CA TRP A 90 -4.56 -2.65 -13.14
C TRP A 90 -3.20 -2.67 -13.84
N MET A 91 -2.63 -3.86 -14.10
CA MET A 91 -1.38 -4.00 -14.84
C MET A 91 -1.48 -3.41 -16.25
N LYS A 92 -2.56 -3.71 -16.98
CA LYS A 92 -2.80 -3.13 -18.32
C LYS A 92 -2.89 -1.61 -18.28
N ARG A 93 -3.48 -1.02 -17.24
CA ARG A 93 -3.51 0.45 -17.07
C ARG A 93 -2.13 1.03 -16.79
N LEU A 94 -1.29 0.31 -16.04
CA LEU A 94 0.10 0.71 -15.77
C LEU A 94 0.97 0.66 -17.04
N GLU A 95 0.80 -0.37 -17.88
CA GLU A 95 1.52 -0.48 -19.16
C GLU A 95 1.26 0.71 -20.11
N ASN A 96 0.11 1.36 -19.97
CA ASN A 96 -0.24 2.59 -20.70
C ASN A 96 0.22 3.88 -20.00
N SER A 97 0.82 3.79 -18.81
CA SER A 97 1.24 4.93 -18.00
C SER A 97 2.75 5.22 -18.11
N PRO A 98 3.17 6.50 -18.20
CA PRO A 98 4.59 6.89 -18.31
C PRO A 98 5.49 6.43 -17.15
N TRP A 99 4.91 6.04 -16.02
CA TRP A 99 5.61 5.60 -14.81
C TRP A 99 6.40 4.29 -14.98
N GLU A 100 6.04 3.42 -15.94
CA GLU A 100 6.81 2.19 -16.27
C GLU A 100 8.19 2.49 -16.87
N ARG A 101 8.42 3.69 -17.43
CA ARG A 101 9.73 4.04 -18.01
C ARG A 101 10.84 4.22 -16.97
N ARG A 102 10.49 4.35 -15.68
CA ARG A 102 11.45 4.73 -14.62
C ARG A 102 12.08 3.55 -13.89
N TYR A 103 11.58 2.33 -14.10
CA TYR A 103 12.09 1.10 -13.48
C TYR A 103 12.70 0.13 -14.49
N ARG A 104 12.88 0.57 -15.74
CA ARG A 104 13.54 -0.17 -16.81
C ARG A 104 14.96 0.40 -16.99
N GLU A 105 15.78 0.29 -15.96
CA GLU A 105 17.25 0.54 -15.99
C GLU A 105 17.98 -0.70 -15.50
#